data_AF-A0A3A5SG76-F1
#
_entry.id   AF-A0A3A5SG76-F1
#
_cell.length_a   1.000
_cell.length_b   1.000
_cell.length_c   1.000
_cell.angle_alpha   90.00
_cell.angle_beta   90.00
_cell.angle_gamma   90.00
#
_symmetry.space_group_name_H-M   'P 1'
#
loop_
_entity.id
_entity.type
_entity.pdbx_description
1 polymer ?
#
loop_
_entity_poly.entity_id
_entity_poly.type
_entity_poly.pdbx_seq_one_letter_code
_entity_poly.pdbx_strand_id
1 'polypeptide(L)' 'LQAKVTARYQIDSHVYEYLRYSCGFTSEEINRNKETFITAQEKITDLIGELALLNGKSREKNNPKGWIINALKGKIKDK' A
#
# COMPACT_ATOMS: atom_id res chain seq x y z
N LEU A 1 9.54 -26.47 6.07
CA LEU A 1 9.74 -25.25 5.25
C LEU A 1 8.52 -24.34 5.44
N GLN A 2 8.66 -23.21 6.13
CA GLN A 2 7.62 -22.17 6.05
C GLN A 2 7.68 -21.59 4.63
N ALA A 3 6.63 -21.79 3.84
CA ALA A 3 6.50 -21.08 2.57
C ALA A 3 6.55 -19.58 2.87
N LYS A 4 7.36 -18.81 2.14
CA LYS A 4 7.32 -17.34 2.21
C LYS A 4 5.93 -16.91 1.74
N VAL A 5 5.03 -16.63 2.69
CA VAL A 5 3.71 -16.10 2.37
C VAL A 5 3.91 -14.73 1.71
N THR A 6 3.50 -14.64 0.46
CA THR A 6 3.62 -13.42 -0.35
C THR A 6 2.49 -12.46 -0.01
N ALA A 7 2.72 -11.16 -0.19
CA ALA A 7 1.73 -10.13 0.08
C ALA A 7 0.39 -10.33 -0.66
N ARG A 8 0.39 -11.00 -1.82
CA ARG A 8 -0.83 -11.28 -2.61
C ARG A 8 -1.86 -12.10 -1.83
N TYR A 9 -1.44 -12.94 -0.90
CA TYR A 9 -2.37 -13.77 -0.10
C TYR A 9 -2.78 -13.11 1.22
N GLN A 10 -2.18 -11.97 1.57
CA GLN A 10 -2.40 -11.29 2.86
C GLN A 10 -3.11 -9.94 2.70
N ILE A 11 -3.01 -9.33 1.52
CA ILE A 11 -3.67 -8.08 1.16
C ILE A 11 -4.92 -8.44 0.36
N ASP A 12 -6.03 -7.77 0.66
CA ASP A 12 -7.28 -7.85 -0.09
C ASP A 12 -7.02 -7.68 -1.60
N SER A 13 -7.72 -8.47 -2.43
CA SER A 13 -7.43 -8.53 -3.86
C SER A 13 -7.61 -7.17 -4.54
N HIS A 14 -8.61 -6.38 -4.15
CA HIS A 14 -8.86 -5.06 -4.72
C HIS A 14 -7.76 -4.07 -4.29
N VAL A 15 -7.34 -4.11 -3.03
CA VAL A 15 -6.23 -3.28 -2.53
C VAL A 15 -4.94 -3.62 -3.27
N TYR A 16 -4.63 -4.90 -3.41
CA TYR A 16 -3.44 -5.35 -4.13
C TYR A 16 -3.46 -4.92 -5.60
N GLU A 17 -4.60 -5.07 -6.28
CA GLU A 17 -4.76 -4.68 -7.69
C GLU A 17 -4.67 -3.16 -7.85
N TYR A 18 -5.22 -2.39 -6.93
CA TYR A 18 -5.08 -0.94 -6.93
C TYR A 18 -3.60 -0.52 -6.78
N LEU A 19 -2.86 -1.15 -5.85
CA LEU A 19 -1.43 -0.92 -5.70
C LEU A 19 -0.65 -1.25 -6.99
N ARG A 20 -0.97 -2.36 -7.67
CA ARG A 20 -0.29 -2.78 -8.91
C ARG A 20 -0.60 -1.87 -10.09
N TYR A 21 -1.87 -1.60 -10.34
CA TYR A 21 -2.33 -1.03 -11.60
C TYR A 21 -2.61 0.47 -11.53
N SER A 22 -3.05 0.98 -10.37
CA SER A 22 -3.34 2.40 -10.20
C SER A 22 -2.16 3.17 -9.61
N CYS A 23 -1.46 2.58 -8.62
CA CYS A 23 -0.30 3.21 -7.98
C CYS A 23 1.06 2.80 -8.62
N GLY A 24 1.07 1.83 -9.54
CA GLY A 24 2.26 1.43 -10.28
C GLY A 24 3.34 0.70 -9.46
N PHE A 25 2.99 0.11 -8.32
CA PHE A 25 3.93 -0.73 -7.56
C PHE A 25 4.16 -2.06 -8.28
N THR A 26 5.37 -2.60 -8.24
CA THR A 26 5.65 -3.99 -8.62
C THR A 26 5.24 -4.96 -7.51
N SER A 27 5.02 -6.23 -7.84
CA SER A 27 4.77 -7.25 -6.81
C SER A 27 5.91 -7.35 -5.78
N GLU A 28 7.15 -7.12 -6.21
CA GLU A 28 8.31 -7.12 -5.32
C GLU A 28 8.28 -5.93 -4.35
N GLU A 29 7.96 -4.73 -4.84
CA GLU A 29 7.82 -3.54 -4.01
C GLU A 29 6.68 -3.67 -2.99
N ILE A 30 5.56 -4.27 -3.40
CA ILE A 30 4.44 -4.59 -2.50
C ILE A 30 4.92 -5.58 -1.43
N ASN A 31 5.62 -6.64 -1.83
CA ASN A 31 6.10 -7.65 -0.89
C ASN A 31 7.14 -7.10 0.09
N ARG A 32 8.00 -6.17 -0.35
CA ARG A 32 9.00 -5.49 0.49
C ARG A 32 8.35 -4.59 1.54
N ASN A 33 7.17 -4.03 1.25
CA ASN A 33 6.44 -3.11 2.14
C ASN A 33 5.15 -3.73 2.70
N LYS A 34 5.02 -5.06 2.65
CA LYS A 34 3.75 -5.76 2.90
C LYS A 34 3.14 -5.49 4.26
N GLU A 35 3.97 -5.36 5.30
CA GLU A 35 3.51 -5.06 6.66
C GLU A 35 2.79 -3.71 6.72
N THR A 36 3.30 -2.68 6.02
CA THR A 36 2.64 -1.38 5.96
C THR A 36 1.26 -1.49 5.29
N PHE A 37 1.14 -2.26 4.21
CA PHE A 37 -0.13 -2.40 3.49
C PHE A 37 -1.15 -3.26 4.26
N ILE A 38 -0.70 -4.34 4.91
CA ILE A 38 -1.55 -5.18 5.77
C ILE A 38 -2.08 -4.36 6.94
N THR A 39 -1.20 -3.66 7.68
CA THR A 39 -1.64 -2.82 8.80
C THR A 39 -2.52 -1.66 8.34
N ALA A 40 -2.26 -1.07 7.17
CA ALA A 40 -3.14 -0.06 6.60
C ALA A 40 -4.55 -0.61 6.36
N GLN A 41 -4.66 -1.82 5.81
CA GLN A 41 -5.95 -2.47 5.55
C GLN A 41 -6.72 -2.77 6.84
N GLU A 42 -6.01 -3.15 7.91
CA GLU A 42 -6.61 -3.43 9.22
C GLU A 42 -7.11 -2.16 9.93
N LYS A 43 -6.39 -1.03 9.77
CA LYS A 43 -6.67 0.21 10.52
C LYS A 43 -7.47 1.26 9.75
N ILE A 44 -7.42 1.26 8.42
CA ILE A 44 -8.03 2.28 7.57
C ILE A 44 -9.29 1.69 6.94
N THR A 45 -10.46 2.18 7.39
CA THR A 45 -11.79 1.67 6.99
C THR A 45 -12.01 1.69 5.48
N ASP A 46 -11.59 2.76 4.79
CA ASP A 46 -11.61 2.86 3.33
C ASP A 46 -10.19 3.07 2.78
N LEU A 47 -9.43 1.97 2.72
CA LEU A 47 -8.06 2.02 2.21
C LEU A 47 -7.99 2.35 0.72
N ILE A 48 -8.97 1.93 -0.10
CA ILE A 48 -8.97 2.23 -1.54
C ILE A 48 -9.15 3.73 -1.78
N GLY A 49 -10.12 4.36 -1.12
CA GLY A 49 -10.33 5.80 -1.19
C GLY A 49 -9.09 6.57 -0.73
N GLU A 50 -8.47 6.13 0.37
CA GLU A 50 -7.23 6.75 0.86
C GLU A 50 -6.08 6.59 -0.14
N LEU A 51 -5.86 5.40 -0.70
CA LEU A 51 -4.85 5.17 -1.73
C LEU A 51 -5.08 6.03 -2.97
N ALA A 52 -6.34 6.25 -3.38
CA ALA A 52 -6.65 7.13 -4.49
C ALA A 52 -6.25 8.58 -4.22
N LEU A 53 -6.55 9.10 -3.02
CA LEU A 53 -6.14 10.44 -2.59
C LEU A 53 -4.62 10.57 -2.54
N LEU A 54 -3.92 9.59 -1.95
CA LEU A 54 -2.47 9.59 -1.85
C LEU A 54 -1.79 9.47 -3.22
N ASN A 55 -2.34 8.64 -4.12
CA ASN A 55 -1.84 8.48 -5.48
C ASN A 55 -2.01 9.76 -6.30
N GLY A 56 -3.10 10.51 -6.12
CA GLY A 56 -3.25 11.83 -6.73
C GLY A 56 -2.19 12.82 -6.25
N LYS A 57 -1.97 12.91 -4.93
CA LYS A 57 -1.01 13.84 -4.31
C LYS A 57 0.45 13.50 -4.57
N SER A 58 0.76 12.22 -4.80
CA SER A 58 2.14 11.75 -4.97
C SER A 58 2.72 12.09 -6.36
N ARG A 59 1.88 12.41 -7.35
CA ARG A 59 2.29 12.70 -8.74
C ARG A 59 3.29 13.86 -8.86
N GLU A 60 3.22 14.83 -7.96
CA GLU A 60 4.11 15.99 -7.93
C GLU A 60 5.41 15.73 -7.13
N LYS A 61 5.63 14.50 -6.64
CA LYS A 61 6.78 14.16 -5.80
C LYS A 61 7.85 13.45 -6.61
N ASN A 62 9.11 13.71 -6.26
CA ASN A 62 10.28 13.06 -6.91
C ASN A 62 10.27 11.53 -6.79
N ASN A 63 9.68 10.98 -5.72
CA ASN A 63 9.46 9.55 -5.53
C ASN A 63 8.01 9.29 -5.10
N PRO A 64 7.07 9.15 -6.05
CA PRO A 64 5.65 9.01 -5.75
C PRO A 64 5.33 7.80 -4.85
N LYS A 65 5.92 6.63 -5.17
CA LYS A 65 5.67 5.38 -4.44
C LYS A 65 6.21 5.41 -3.01
N GLY A 66 7.43 5.91 -2.83
CA GLY A 66 8.01 6.12 -1.50
C GLY A 66 7.19 7.11 -0.67
N TRP A 67 6.65 8.15 -1.30
CA TRP A 67 5.78 9.12 -0.63
C TRP A 67 4.46 8.48 -0.16
N ILE A 68 3.80 7.67 -0.99
CA ILE A 68 2.58 6.92 -0.60
C ILE A 68 2.84 6.05 0.63
N ILE A 69 3.94 5.27 0.63
CA ILE A 69 4.29 4.41 1.77
C ILE A 69 4.47 5.23 3.06
N ASN A 70 5.19 6.36 2.98
CA ASN A 70 5.43 7.21 4.14
C ASN A 70 4.14 7.87 4.65
N ALA A 71 3.25 8.29 3.75
CA ALA A 71 1.96 8.85 4.11
C ALA A 71 1.06 7.82 4.81
N LEU A 72 1.03 6.57 4.33
CA LEU A 72 0.33 5.46 5.00
C LEU A 72 0.90 5.19 6.40
N LYS A 73 2.24 5.15 6.55
CA LYS A 73 2.89 4.99 7.86
C LYS A 73 2.52 6.09 8.84
N GLY A 74 2.37 7.34 8.39
CA GLY A 74 1.87 8.43 9.22
C GLY A 74 0.44 8.17 9.71
N LYS A 75 -0.48 7.88 8.78
CA LYS A 75 -1.89 7.60 9.09
C LYS A 75 -2.10 6.40 10.01
N ILE A 76 -1.27 5.36 9.90
CA ILE A 76 -1.29 4.20 10.79
C ILE A 76 -0.94 4.55 12.24
N LYS A 77 -0.10 5.57 12.46
CA LYS A 77 0.31 6.03 13.80
C LYS A 77 -0.74 6.92 14.45
N ASP A 78 -1.50 7.66 13.65
CA ASP A 78 -2.57 8.55 14.13
C ASP A 78 -3.86 7.78 14.50
N LYS A 79 -3.86 6.45 14.35
CA LYS A 79 -4.98 5.53 14.58
C LYS A 79 -4.63 4.50 15.66
#